data_AF-A0A3P8M0W5-F1
#
_entry.id   AF-A0A3P8M0W5-F1
#
_cell.length_a   1.000
_cell.length_b   1.000
_cell.length_c   1.000
_cell.angle_alpha   90.00
_cell.angle_beta   90.00
_cell.angle_gamma   90.00
#
_symmetry.space_group_name_H-M   'P 1'
#
loop_
_entity.id
_entity.type
_entity.pdbx_description
1 polymer ?
#
loop_
_entity_poly.entity_id
_entity_poly.type
_entity_poly.pdbx_seq_one_letter_code
_entity_poly.pdbx_strand_id
1 'polypeptide(L)' 'MSDAVKIYHNPRCSKSRDTLSLLKANGIDPEVVLYLETPPDAATLRQLLKMAGMVSARELMPPEGGSV' A
#
# COMPACT_ATOMS: atom_id res chain seq x y z
N MET A 1 7.02 -11.57 18.57
CA MET A 1 5.72 -11.19 18.01
C MET A 1 6.00 -10.87 16.56
N SER A 2 5.60 -11.74 15.63
CA SER A 2 5.81 -11.50 14.21
C SER A 2 4.85 -10.40 13.80
N ASP A 3 5.37 -9.22 13.46
CA ASP A 3 4.55 -8.12 12.94
C ASP A 3 3.90 -8.59 11.63
N ALA A 4 2.57 -8.62 11.61
CA ALA A 4 1.82 -9.02 10.42
C ALA A 4 2.05 -7.96 9.34
N VAL A 5 2.68 -8.35 8.23
CA VAL A 5 2.91 -7.44 7.09
C VAL A 5 1.57 -7.15 6.43
N LYS A 6 1.25 -5.87 6.22
CA LYS A 6 0.01 -5.44 5.55
C LYS A 6 0.33 -4.74 4.24
N ILE A 7 -0.37 -5.09 3.16
CA ILE A 7 -0.22 -4.47 1.85
C ILE A 7 -1.55 -3.87 1.39
N TYR A 8 -1.53 -2.58 1.05
CA TYR A 8 -2.63 -1.91 0.38
C TYR A 8 -2.50 -2.16 -1.12
N HIS A 9 -3.35 -3.04 -1.63
CA HIS A 9 -3.21 -3.60 -2.97
C HIS A 9 -4.25 -3.05 -3.95
N ASN A 10 -3.81 -2.74 -5.16
CA ASN A 10 -4.69 -2.48 -6.30
C ASN A 10 -4.42 -3.55 -7.38
N PRO A 11 -5.36 -4.47 -7.63
CA PRO A 11 -5.20 -5.53 -8.63
C PRO A 11 -4.93 -5.03 -10.05
N ARG A 12 -5.35 -3.80 -10.38
CA ARG A 12 -5.15 -3.20 -11.71
C ARG A 12 -3.74 -2.64 -11.89
N CYS A 13 -3.04 -2.29 -10.82
CA CYS A 13 -1.71 -1.69 -10.89
C CYS A 13 -0.61 -2.76 -10.97
N SER A 14 0.17 -2.76 -12.05
CA SER A 14 1.25 -3.73 -12.27
C SER A 14 2.27 -3.76 -11.13
N LYS A 15 2.73 -2.59 -10.68
CA LYS A 15 3.69 -2.47 -9.57
C LYS A 15 3.17 -3.05 -8.25
N SER A 16 1.86 -2.92 -8.01
CA SER A 16 1.22 -3.47 -6.81
C SER A 16 1.18 -5.00 -6.86
N ARG A 17 0.94 -5.60 -8.02
CA ARG A 17 0.99 -7.05 -8.22
C ARG A 17 2.41 -7.61 -8.08
N ASP A 18 3.40 -6.90 -8.61
CA ASP A 18 4.81 -7.30 -8.51
C ASP A 18 5.27 -7.29 -7.05
N THR A 19 4.87 -6.29 -6.27
CA THR A 19 5.17 -6.20 -4.83
C THR A 19 4.54 -7.35 -4.04
N LEU A 20 3.26 -7.68 -4.29
CA LEU A 20 2.60 -8.82 -3.65
C LEU A 20 3.30 -10.14 -3.99
N SER A 21 3.71 -10.31 -5.25
CA SER A 21 4.43 -11.51 -5.69
C SER A 21 5.80 -11.62 -5.04
N LEU A 22 6.52 -10.50 -4.92
CA LEU A 22 7.82 -10.43 -4.24
C LEU A 22 7.70 -10.83 -2.75
N LEU A 23 6.70 -10.32 -2.04
CA LEU A 23 6.46 -10.67 -0.64
C LEU A 23 6.23 -12.19 -0.50
N LYS A 24 5.33 -12.76 -1.32
CA LYS A 24 5.05 -14.19 -1.32
C LYS A 24 6.26 -15.04 -1.68
N ALA A 25 7.07 -14.60 -2.66
CA ALA A 25 8.31 -15.29 -3.05
C ALA A 25 9.35 -15.33 -1.92
N ASN A 26 9.32 -14.36 -1.00
CA ASN A 26 10.17 -14.33 0.19
C ASN A 26 9.54 -15.09 1.38
N GLY A 27 8.46 -15.83 1.17
CA GLY A 27 7.76 -16.57 2.23
C GLY A 27 6.99 -15.69 3.21
N ILE A 28 6.76 -14.42 2.86
CA ILE A 28 5.94 -13.49 3.64
C ILE A 28 4.50 -13.61 3.14
N ASP A 29 3.57 -13.90 4.04
CA ASP A 29 2.13 -13.88 3.75
C ASP A 29 1.50 -12.59 4.30
N PRO A 30 1.38 -11.53 3.48
CA PRO A 30 0.86 -10.26 3.95
C PRO A 30 -0.67 -10.24 3.98
N GLU A 31 -1.24 -9.47 4.91
CA GLU A 31 -2.64 -9.10 4.89
C GLU A 31 -2.91 -8.16 3.71
N VAL A 32 -3.69 -8.63 2.73
CA VAL A 32 -4.02 -7.88 1.52
C VAL A 32 -5.28 -7.04 1.76
N VAL A 33 -5.14 -5.72 1.72
CA VAL A 33 -6.25 -4.77 1.84
C VAL A 33 -6.51 -4.11 0.49
N LEU A 34 -7.68 -4.35 -0.10
CA LEU A 34 -8.11 -3.72 -1.35
C LEU A 34 -8.60 -2.29 -1.05
N TYR A 35 -7.68 -1.31 -1.05
CA TYR A 35 -7.98 0.06 -0.60
C TYR A 35 -9.03 0.80 -1.46
N LEU A 36 -9.29 0.32 -2.69
CA LEU A 36 -10.36 0.84 -3.53
C LEU A 36 -11.75 0.35 -3.10
N GLU A 37 -11.82 -0.82 -2.46
CA GLU A 37 -13.07 -1.40 -1.95
C GLU A 37 -13.28 -1.04 -0.48
N THR A 38 -12.22 -1.14 0.32
CA THR A 38 -12.21 -0.79 1.75
C THR A 38 -11.23 0.35 1.98
N PRO A 39 -11.65 1.61 1.72
CA PRO A 39 -10.78 2.75 1.88
C PRO A 39 -10.40 2.94 3.36
N PRO A 40 -9.12 3.17 3.67
CA PRO A 40 -8.69 3.46 5.03
C PRO A 40 -9.24 4.80 5.51
N ASP A 41 -9.47 4.92 6.81
CA ASP A 41 -9.90 6.17 7.41
C ASP A 41 -8.74 7.20 7.47
N ALA A 42 -9.09 8.45 7.78
CA ALA A 42 -8.11 9.53 7.85
C ALA A 42 -7.04 9.30 8.93
N ALA A 43 -7.35 8.57 10.01
CA ALA A 43 -6.40 8.26 11.06
C ALA A 43 -5.33 7.27 10.58
N THR A 44 -5.76 6.22 9.89
CA THR A 44 -4.91 5.21 9.27
C THR A 44 -4.02 5.83 8.21
N LEU A 45 -4.55 6.69 7.35
CA LEU A 45 -3.76 7.41 6.34
C LEU A 45 -2.65 8.27 6.96
N ARG A 46 -2.94 8.98 8.07
CA ARG A 46 -1.92 9.75 8.80
C ARG A 46 -0.81 8.87 9.37
N GLN A 47 -1.17 7.69 9.88
CA GLN A 47 -0.19 6.72 10.36
C GLN A 47 0.69 6.19 9.22
N LEU A 48 0.10 5.85 8.08
CA LEU A 48 0.83 5.37 6.90
C LEU A 48 1.81 6.42 6.37
N LEU A 49 1.39 7.68 6.32
CA LEU A 49 2.28 8.80 5.94
C LEU A 49 3.50 8.89 6.85
N LYS A 50 3.27 8.81 8.18
CA LYS A 50 4.35 8.84 9.16
C LYS A 50 5.29 7.64 9.01
N MET A 51 4.76 6.45 8.76
CA MET A 51 5.56 5.24 8.53
C MET A 51 6.37 5.30 7.24
N ALA A 52 5.81 5.92 6.19
CA ALA A 52 6.49 6.13 4.91
C ALA A 52 7.51 7.29 4.93
N GLY A 53 7.60 8.03 6.04
CA GLY A 53 8.46 9.22 6.14
C GLY A 53 7.99 10.40 5.29
N MET A 54 6.73 10.41 4.86
CA MET A 54 6.14 11.47 4.06
C MET A 54 5.56 12.57 4.96
N VAL A 55 5.71 13.82 4.52
CA VAL A 55 5.27 15.00 5.28
C VAL A 55 3.87 15.43 4.85
N SER A 56 3.48 15.13 3.62
CA SER A 56 2.23 15.55 3.00
C SER A 56 1.44 14.39 2.39
N ALA A 57 0.12 14.40 2.58
CA ALA A 57 -0.79 13.48 1.90
C ALA A 57 -0.69 13.55 0.37
N ARG A 58 -0.22 14.68 -0.17
CA ARG A 58 -0.01 14.87 -1.62
C ARG A 58 1.09 13.96 -2.17
N GLU A 59 2.02 13.51 -1.34
CA GLU A 59 3.09 12.58 -1.72
C GLU A 59 2.57 11.17 -1.99
N LEU A 60 1.39 10.81 -1.46
CA LEU A 60 0.69 9.56 -1.78
C LEU A 60 -0.10 9.64 -3.09
N MET A 61 -0.35 10.84 -3.61
CA MET A 61 -1.12 10.99 -4.84
C MET A 61 -0.22 10.67 -6.04
N PRO A 62 -0.71 9.89 -7.02
CA PRO A 62 0.03 9.69 -8.25
C PRO A 62 0.32 11.06 -8.90
N PRO A 63 1.49 11.25 -9.52
CA PRO A 63 1.80 12.48 -10.23
C PRO A 63 0.78 12.67 -11.35
N GLU A 64 0.38 13.91 -11.60
CA GLU A 64 -0.57 14.24 -12.66
C GLU A 64 0.00 13.75 -14.00
N GLY A 65 -0.60 12.69 -14.57
CA GLY A 65 -0.17 12.06 -15.82
C GLY A 65 0.41 10.64 -15.73
N GLY A 66 0.40 9.98 -14.57
CA GLY A 66 0.88 8.59 -14.46
C GLY A 66 -0.17 7.53 -14.85
N SER A 67 0.06 6.78 -15.93
CA SER A 67 -0.71 5.57 -16.24
C SER A 67 -0.67 4.56 -15.09
N VAL A 68 -1.85 4.11 -14.67
CA VAL A 68 -2.07 3.03 -13.69
C VAL A 68 -1.75 1.64 -14.25
#